data_AF-A0A6M3K5R2-F1
#
_entry.id   AF-A0A6M3K5R2-F1
#
_cell.length_a   1.000
_cell.length_b   1.000
_cell.length_c   1.000
_cell.angle_alpha   90.00
_cell.angle_beta   90.00
_cell.angle_gamma   90.00
#
_symmetry.space_group_name_H-M   'P 1'
#
loop_
_entity.id
_entity.type
_entity.pdbx_description
1 polymer ?
#
loop_
_entity_poly.entity_id
_entity_poly.type
_entity_poly.pdbx_seq_one_letter_code
_entity_poly.pdbx_strand_id
1 'polypeptide(L)'
;MLKKYTYEYVKDAIEREEYKLLSTKYINSSIKLNVLCPKNHKYKVKYNVFQQGKRCPVCAGTQRHTYKYIKEQIEFDGYKLLSTSYKNANTKLQLQCSKGHEYEAKYSVWYVGKRCPYCYGNVKHTYEYIKSEIEKECYVLSSKSYNGNKSNIGIVCSEGHEYTTSWNVWQRGFRCPICNGLTLTSKAEDEIYQIISSVNDIVRNDRTQIVNPKTGWNLELDIWMPSLKKAIEFNGIHWHKSEYSKYKDRQKILQCEQKKIDLLIIQERDWLDNKSLCINTIEEFIND
;
A
#
# COMPACT_ATOMS: atom_id res chain seq x y z
N MET A 1 3.53 -14.29 62.03
CA MET A 1 2.32 -13.43 62.12
C MET A 1 2.43 -12.30 61.11
N LEU A 2 1.35 -12.00 60.35
CA LEU A 2 1.32 -10.80 59.51
C LEU A 2 1.38 -9.56 60.41
N LYS A 3 2.41 -8.73 60.24
CA LYS A 3 2.56 -7.45 60.96
C LYS A 3 1.33 -6.59 60.67
N LYS A 4 0.45 -6.40 61.65
CA LYS A 4 -0.71 -5.51 61.54
C LYS A 4 -0.25 -4.09 61.82
N TYR A 5 -0.32 -3.23 60.81
CA TYR A 5 -0.01 -1.82 60.97
C TYR A 5 -1.20 -1.08 61.60
N THR A 6 -0.92 -0.13 62.49
CA THR A 6 -1.93 0.80 63.00
C THR A 6 -2.21 1.89 61.96
N TYR A 7 -3.32 2.60 62.13
CA TYR A 7 -3.64 3.75 61.28
C TYR A 7 -2.55 4.83 61.37
N GLU A 8 -2.08 5.12 62.58
CA GLU A 8 -1.08 6.12 62.89
C GLU A 8 0.25 5.81 62.20
N TYR A 9 0.68 4.55 62.25
CA TYR A 9 1.89 4.10 61.56
C TYR A 9 1.78 4.28 60.03
N VAL A 10 0.64 3.89 59.46
CA VAL A 10 0.39 4.04 58.02
C VAL A 10 0.35 5.51 57.60
N LYS A 11 -0.30 6.35 58.41
CA LYS A 11 -0.38 7.79 58.19
C LYS A 11 1.01 8.43 58.20
N ASP A 12 1.79 8.20 59.25
CA ASP A 12 3.15 8.73 59.40
C ASP A 12 4.07 8.28 58.26
N ALA A 13 4.01 6.99 57.87
CA ALA A 13 4.80 6.47 56.76
C ALA A 13 4.46 7.11 55.39
N ILE A 14 3.20 7.46 55.15
CA ILE A 14 2.78 8.14 53.91
C ILE A 14 3.18 9.62 53.95
N GLU A 15 2.97 10.29 55.09
CA GLU A 15 3.23 11.72 55.27
C GLU A 15 4.72 12.07 55.30
N ARG A 16 5.58 11.15 55.74
CA ARG A 16 7.04 11.29 55.67
C ARG A 16 7.60 11.39 54.25
N GLU A 17 6.87 10.88 53.27
CA GLU A 17 7.22 10.98 51.84
C GLU A 17 6.51 12.16 51.14
N GLU A 18 6.01 13.14 51.90
CA GLU A 18 5.28 14.33 51.42
C GLU A 18 3.89 14.03 50.78
N TYR A 19 3.37 12.81 50.97
CA TYR A 19 2.00 12.47 50.55
C TYR A 19 1.02 12.72 51.70
N LYS A 20 -0.19 13.20 51.42
CA LYS A 20 -1.23 13.36 52.45
C LYS A 20 -2.21 12.20 52.43
N LEU A 21 -2.38 11.51 53.56
CA LEU A 21 -3.38 10.45 53.71
C LEU A 21 -4.78 11.08 53.88
N LEU A 22 -5.69 10.83 52.93
CA LEU A 22 -7.06 11.36 52.96
C LEU A 22 -8.05 10.39 53.61
N SER A 23 -7.72 9.10 53.68
CA SER A 23 -8.54 8.11 54.39
C SER A 23 -8.48 8.35 55.91
N THR A 24 -9.63 8.27 56.57
CA THR A 24 -9.76 8.46 58.03
C THR A 24 -9.55 7.17 58.83
N LYS A 25 -9.46 6.01 58.16
CA LYS A 25 -9.22 4.72 58.80
C LYS A 25 -8.36 3.80 57.94
N TYR A 26 -7.60 2.93 58.61
CA TYR A 26 -6.87 1.82 58.02
C TYR A 26 -7.41 0.51 58.60
N ILE A 27 -7.92 -0.37 57.74
CA ILE A 27 -8.49 -1.65 58.17
C ILE A 27 -7.44 -2.77 58.01
N ASN A 28 -6.82 -2.87 56.83
CA ASN A 28 -5.77 -3.83 56.53
C ASN A 28 -5.05 -3.45 55.22
N SER A 29 -4.02 -4.22 54.86
CA SER A 29 -3.19 -3.97 53.67
C SER A 29 -3.87 -4.27 52.34
N SER A 30 -5.02 -4.95 52.32
CA SER A 30 -5.73 -5.30 51.08
C SER A 30 -6.71 -4.21 50.64
N ILE A 31 -7.17 -3.36 51.55
CA ILE A 31 -8.08 -2.24 51.29
C ILE A 31 -7.29 -1.02 50.79
N LYS A 32 -7.83 -0.33 49.77
CA LYS A 32 -7.21 0.86 49.20
C LYS A 32 -7.45 2.09 50.08
N LEU A 33 -6.42 2.91 50.24
CA LEU A 33 -6.44 4.21 50.88
C LEU A 33 -6.50 5.32 49.83
N ASN A 34 -7.20 6.41 50.14
CA ASN A 34 -7.15 7.64 49.36
C ASN A 34 -5.94 8.46 49.79
N VAL A 35 -5.09 8.85 48.84
CA VAL A 35 -3.86 9.60 49.08
C VAL A 35 -3.79 10.78 48.10
N LEU A 36 -3.27 11.90 48.58
CA LEU A 36 -2.94 13.09 47.78
C LEU A 36 -1.43 13.17 47.60
N CYS A 37 -0.94 13.25 46.37
CA CYS A 37 0.50 13.40 46.12
C CYS A 37 0.96 14.86 46.23
N PRO A 38 2.29 15.13 46.27
CA PRO A 38 2.83 16.50 46.32
C PRO A 38 2.38 17.40 45.16
N LYS A 39 2.11 16.80 43.99
CA LYS A 39 1.54 17.49 42.81
C LYS A 39 0.01 17.59 42.85
N ASN A 40 -0.60 17.44 44.02
CA ASN A 40 -2.04 17.59 44.27
C ASN A 40 -2.97 16.60 43.52
N HIS A 41 -2.46 15.44 43.06
CA HIS A 41 -3.29 14.40 42.47
C HIS A 41 -3.87 13.45 43.54
N LYS A 42 -5.19 13.29 43.54
CA LYS A 42 -5.89 12.31 44.40
C LYS A 42 -5.91 10.94 43.73
N TYR A 43 -5.47 9.89 44.44
CA TYR A 43 -5.51 8.52 43.91
C TYR A 43 -5.71 7.47 45.02
N LYS A 44 -6.06 6.24 44.60
CA LYS A 44 -6.30 5.11 45.51
C LYS A 44 -5.15 4.11 45.42
N VAL A 45 -4.57 3.73 46.55
CA VAL A 45 -3.44 2.78 46.62
C VAL A 45 -3.56 1.85 47.83
N LYS A 46 -3.14 0.60 47.70
CA LYS A 46 -3.01 -0.31 48.86
C LYS A 46 -1.71 0.01 49.60
N TYR A 47 -1.70 -0.07 50.92
CA TYR A 47 -0.50 0.30 51.69
C TYR A 47 0.73 -0.55 51.34
N ASN A 48 0.57 -1.86 51.13
CA ASN A 48 1.67 -2.74 50.72
C ASN A 48 2.26 -2.35 49.34
N VAL A 49 1.43 -1.89 48.41
CA VAL A 49 1.85 -1.40 47.09
C VAL A 49 2.58 -0.06 47.22
N PHE A 50 2.16 0.80 48.15
CA PHE A 50 2.89 2.02 48.49
C PHE A 50 4.26 1.68 49.09
N GLN A 51 4.37 0.72 50.00
CA GLN A 51 5.65 0.27 50.54
C GLN A 51 6.61 -0.29 49.47
N GLN A 52 6.08 -0.89 48.40
CA GLN A 52 6.87 -1.39 47.25
C GLN A 52 7.33 -0.28 46.28
N GLY A 53 7.20 0.99 46.65
CA GLY A 53 7.68 2.12 45.82
C GLY A 53 6.70 2.59 44.73
N LYS A 54 5.50 2.01 44.61
CA LYS A 54 4.49 2.53 43.67
C LYS A 54 3.87 3.82 44.23
N ARG A 55 3.91 4.88 43.45
CA ARG A 55 3.46 6.23 43.82
C ARG A 55 2.30 6.68 42.92
N CYS A 56 2.09 7.99 42.81
CA CYS A 56 1.00 8.57 42.04
C CYS A 56 1.04 8.11 40.55
N PRO A 57 -0.02 7.44 40.06
CA PRO A 57 -0.06 6.95 38.68
C PRO A 57 -0.12 8.07 37.64
N VAL A 58 -0.67 9.24 38.01
CA VAL A 58 -0.66 10.43 37.14
C VAL A 58 0.78 10.93 36.97
N CYS A 59 1.51 11.14 38.07
CA CYS A 59 2.91 11.59 38.02
C CYS A 59 3.82 10.59 37.30
N ALA A 60 3.55 9.30 37.43
CA ALA A 60 4.33 8.25 36.79
C ALA A 60 3.90 7.95 35.33
N GLY A 61 2.89 8.64 34.78
CA GLY A 61 2.37 8.35 33.44
C GLY A 61 1.73 6.96 33.28
N THR A 62 1.34 6.32 34.38
CA THR A 62 0.74 4.97 34.40
C THR A 62 -0.77 4.99 34.66
N GLN A 63 -1.37 6.18 34.72
CA GLN A 63 -2.81 6.38 34.81
C GLN A 63 -3.49 5.69 33.63
N ARG A 64 -4.48 4.83 33.90
CA ARG A 64 -5.29 4.22 32.84
C ARG A 64 -6.13 5.30 32.16
N HIS A 65 -6.17 5.26 30.83
CA HIS A 65 -7.08 6.10 30.06
C HIS A 65 -8.53 5.80 30.42
N THR A 66 -9.37 6.83 30.43
CA THR A 66 -10.81 6.69 30.64
C THR A 66 -11.50 6.40 29.32
N TYR A 67 -12.72 5.86 29.37
CA TYR A 67 -13.55 5.71 28.18
C TYR A 67 -13.72 7.04 27.41
N LYS A 68 -14.01 8.13 28.13
CA LYS A 68 -14.15 9.47 27.56
C LYS A 68 -12.89 9.90 26.80
N TYR A 69 -11.72 9.76 27.43
CA TYR A 69 -10.44 10.12 26.81
C TYR A 69 -10.20 9.33 25.52
N ILE A 70 -10.34 7.99 25.55
CA ILE A 70 -10.06 7.20 24.35
C ILE A 70 -11.08 7.46 23.24
N LYS A 71 -12.34 7.76 23.59
CA LYS A 71 -13.39 8.06 22.63
C LYS A 71 -13.06 9.36 21.88
N GLU A 72 -12.70 10.41 22.62
CA GLU A 72 -12.28 11.69 22.03
C GLU A 72 -11.08 11.51 21.09
N GLN A 73 -10.07 10.72 21.48
CA GLN A 73 -8.90 10.46 20.64
C GLN A 73 -9.24 9.66 19.35
N ILE A 74 -10.06 8.62 19.47
CA ILE A 74 -10.48 7.79 18.33
C ILE A 74 -11.32 8.62 17.34
N GLU A 75 -12.24 9.43 17.86
CA GLU A 75 -13.12 10.29 17.06
C GLU A 75 -12.37 11.45 16.41
N PHE A 76 -11.39 12.03 17.12
CA PHE A 76 -10.48 13.02 16.55
C PHE A 76 -9.69 12.48 15.33
N ASP A 77 -9.26 11.22 15.39
CA ASP A 77 -8.57 10.54 14.29
C ASP A 77 -9.51 10.09 13.14
N GLY A 78 -10.79 10.47 13.17
CA GLY A 78 -11.78 10.17 12.13
C GLY A 78 -12.35 8.75 12.17
N TYR A 79 -12.28 8.08 13.33
CA TYR A 79 -12.90 6.77 13.57
C TYR A 79 -14.10 6.92 14.49
N LYS A 80 -15.06 5.98 14.45
CA LYS A 80 -16.13 5.90 15.45
C LYS A 80 -15.83 4.77 16.43
N LEU A 81 -15.94 5.04 17.72
CA LEU A 81 -15.91 4.01 18.75
C LEU A 81 -17.33 3.46 18.95
N LEU A 82 -17.57 2.23 18.49
CA LEU A 82 -18.89 1.58 18.56
C LEU A 82 -19.11 0.89 19.91
N SER A 83 -18.04 0.44 20.57
CA SER A 83 -18.15 -0.13 21.93
C SER A 83 -18.61 0.93 22.93
N THR A 84 -19.59 0.58 23.77
CA THR A 84 -20.15 1.47 24.80
C THR A 84 -19.36 1.49 26.12
N SER A 85 -18.33 0.63 26.25
CA SER A 85 -17.52 0.53 27.46
C SER A 85 -16.05 0.24 27.16
N TYR A 86 -15.17 0.62 28.09
CA TYR A 86 -13.74 0.37 28.04
C TYR A 86 -13.21 -0.11 29.39
N LYS A 87 -12.71 -1.34 29.42
CA LYS A 87 -12.15 -1.98 30.63
C LYS A 87 -10.66 -1.66 30.83
N ASN A 88 -9.87 -1.78 29.76
CA ASN A 88 -8.42 -1.54 29.74
C ASN A 88 -7.89 -1.60 28.29
N ALA A 89 -6.63 -1.23 28.10
CA ALA A 89 -6.02 -1.09 26.77
C ALA A 89 -5.91 -2.40 25.96
N ASN A 90 -5.98 -3.56 26.63
CA ASN A 90 -5.87 -4.88 26.01
C ASN A 90 -7.22 -5.55 25.74
N THR A 91 -8.32 -4.94 26.19
CA THR A 91 -9.68 -5.38 25.81
C THR A 91 -9.98 -4.88 24.40
N LYS A 92 -10.54 -5.77 23.57
CA LYS A 92 -10.95 -5.43 22.21
C LYS A 92 -12.13 -4.46 22.24
N LEU A 93 -12.12 -3.51 21.31
CA LEU A 93 -13.15 -2.51 21.07
C LEU A 93 -13.64 -2.67 19.63
N GLN A 94 -14.93 -2.44 19.42
CA GLN A 94 -15.53 -2.31 18.09
C GLN A 94 -15.34 -0.88 17.59
N LEU A 95 -14.76 -0.74 16.41
CA LEU A 95 -14.43 0.53 15.76
C LEU A 95 -14.99 0.56 14.35
N GLN A 96 -15.36 1.74 13.86
CA GLN A 96 -15.67 1.98 12.45
C GLN A 96 -14.69 3.01 11.88
N CYS A 97 -14.09 2.73 10.72
CA CYS A 97 -13.23 3.70 10.03
C CYS A 97 -14.04 4.70 9.17
N SER A 98 -13.39 5.76 8.69
CA SER A 98 -14.02 6.75 7.81
C SER A 98 -14.57 6.19 6.50
N LYS A 99 -14.07 5.04 6.03
CA LYS A 99 -14.59 4.30 4.86
C LYS A 99 -15.76 3.35 5.21
N GLY A 100 -16.27 3.37 6.44
CA GLY A 100 -17.41 2.55 6.87
C GLY A 100 -17.07 1.14 7.36
N HIS A 101 -15.83 0.66 7.24
CA HIS A 101 -15.47 -0.68 7.72
C HIS A 101 -15.54 -0.78 9.25
N GLU A 102 -16.25 -1.79 9.75
CA GLU A 102 -16.32 -2.16 11.16
C GLU A 102 -15.31 -3.26 11.50
N TYR A 103 -14.60 -3.11 12.61
CA TYR A 103 -13.55 -4.05 13.01
C TYR A 103 -13.25 -4.00 14.51
N GLU A 104 -12.69 -5.10 15.01
CA GLU A 104 -12.19 -5.19 16.38
C GLU A 104 -10.72 -4.81 16.49
N ALA A 105 -10.38 -3.96 17.46
CA ALA A 105 -9.00 -3.69 17.82
C ALA A 105 -8.81 -3.45 19.32
N LYS A 106 -7.63 -3.77 19.84
CA LYS A 106 -7.22 -3.36 21.19
C LYS A 106 -6.82 -1.87 21.15
N TYR A 107 -7.18 -1.10 22.18
CA TYR A 107 -6.76 0.30 22.24
C TYR A 107 -5.23 0.45 22.27
N SER A 108 -4.49 -0.45 22.93
CA SER A 108 -3.02 -0.43 22.92
C SER A 108 -2.43 -0.55 21.51
N VAL A 109 -3.05 -1.38 20.66
CA VAL A 109 -2.64 -1.58 19.26
C VAL A 109 -3.02 -0.38 18.39
N TRP A 110 -4.21 0.19 18.62
CA TRP A 110 -4.65 1.41 17.93
C TRP A 110 -3.77 2.61 18.30
N TYR A 111 -3.43 2.76 19.59
CA TYR A 111 -2.60 3.85 20.11
C TYR A 111 -1.19 3.88 19.49
N VAL A 112 -0.59 2.73 19.20
CA VAL A 112 0.74 2.63 18.54
C VAL A 112 0.68 2.81 17.01
N GLY A 113 -0.46 3.22 16.44
CA GLY A 113 -0.56 3.57 15.03
C GLY A 113 -1.13 2.49 14.11
N LYS A 114 -1.55 1.32 14.62
CA LYS A 114 -2.28 0.36 13.78
C LYS A 114 -3.70 0.89 13.53
N ARG A 115 -4.17 0.75 12.31
CA ARG A 115 -5.43 1.34 11.82
C ARG A 115 -6.27 0.26 11.14
N CYS A 116 -7.39 0.67 10.54
CA CYS A 116 -8.37 -0.23 9.93
C CYS A 116 -7.71 -1.32 9.06
N PRO A 117 -7.89 -2.61 9.38
CA PRO A 117 -7.21 -3.67 8.63
C PRO A 117 -7.74 -3.76 7.20
N TYR A 118 -9.00 -3.39 6.95
CA TYR A 118 -9.59 -3.36 5.61
C TYR A 118 -8.93 -2.29 4.74
N CYS A 119 -8.78 -1.06 5.25
CA CYS A 119 -8.14 0.03 4.51
C CYS A 119 -6.67 -0.23 4.20
N TYR A 120 -5.98 -0.96 5.08
CA TYR A 120 -4.55 -1.23 4.98
C TYR A 120 -4.24 -2.64 4.42
N GLY A 121 -5.24 -3.35 3.88
CA GLY A 121 -5.04 -4.67 3.24
C GLY A 121 -4.50 -5.75 4.18
N ASN A 122 -4.78 -5.67 5.48
CA ASN A 122 -4.34 -6.62 6.51
C ASN A 122 -5.43 -7.64 6.89
N VAL A 123 -6.62 -7.56 6.28
CA VAL A 123 -7.69 -8.56 6.49
C VAL A 123 -7.37 -9.80 5.69
N LYS A 124 -7.26 -10.95 6.35
CA LYS A 124 -7.22 -12.23 5.66
C LYS A 124 -8.64 -12.56 5.20
N HIS A 125 -8.88 -12.47 3.90
CA HIS A 125 -10.15 -12.88 3.30
C HIS A 125 -10.26 -14.41 3.23
N THR A 126 -11.49 -14.93 3.16
CA THR A 126 -11.71 -16.36 2.91
C THR A 126 -11.48 -16.67 1.43
N TYR A 127 -11.23 -17.94 1.12
CA TYR A 127 -11.10 -18.40 -0.26
C TYR A 127 -12.39 -18.12 -1.06
N GLU A 128 -13.54 -18.36 -0.45
CA GLU A 128 -14.86 -18.20 -1.06
C GLU A 128 -15.13 -16.74 -1.42
N TYR A 129 -14.77 -15.81 -0.52
CA TYR A 129 -14.91 -14.38 -0.76
C TYR A 129 -14.08 -13.94 -1.97
N ILE A 130 -12.78 -14.24 -1.98
CA ILE A 130 -11.91 -13.82 -3.09
C ILE A 130 -12.35 -14.45 -4.42
N LYS A 131 -12.82 -15.70 -4.38
CA LYS A 131 -13.34 -16.40 -5.56
C LYS A 131 -14.53 -15.65 -6.14
N SER A 132 -15.51 -15.31 -5.30
CA SER A 132 -16.69 -14.56 -5.74
C SER A 132 -16.36 -13.19 -6.32
N GLU A 133 -15.37 -12.49 -5.76
CA GLU A 133 -14.98 -11.16 -6.24
C GLU A 133 -14.24 -11.23 -7.59
N ILE A 134 -13.42 -12.26 -7.81
CA ILE A 134 -12.72 -12.49 -9.08
C ILE A 134 -13.72 -12.88 -10.17
N GLU A 135 -14.66 -13.78 -9.86
CA GLU A 135 -15.68 -14.26 -10.80
C GLU A 135 -16.68 -13.18 -11.22
N LYS A 136 -16.95 -12.18 -10.37
CA LYS A 136 -17.75 -10.99 -10.74
C LYS A 136 -17.17 -10.19 -11.89
N GLU A 137 -15.85 -10.26 -12.09
CA GLU A 137 -15.16 -9.56 -13.17
C GLU A 137 -14.87 -10.46 -14.38
N CYS A 138 -15.54 -11.62 -14.47
CA CYS A 138 -15.37 -12.62 -15.54
C CYS A 138 -13.98 -13.28 -15.58
N TYR A 139 -13.32 -13.39 -14.44
CA TYR A 139 -12.09 -14.16 -14.26
C TYR A 139 -12.36 -15.47 -13.50
N VAL A 140 -11.51 -16.47 -13.68
CA VAL A 140 -11.58 -17.74 -12.96
C VAL A 140 -10.40 -17.85 -12.02
N LEU A 141 -10.65 -18.11 -10.74
CA LEU A 141 -9.61 -18.43 -9.76
C LEU A 141 -9.16 -19.89 -9.97
N SER A 142 -7.97 -20.12 -10.54
CA SER A 142 -7.44 -21.46 -10.83
C SER A 142 -6.77 -22.13 -9.64
N SER A 143 -6.26 -21.35 -8.69
CA SER A 143 -5.67 -21.87 -7.45
C SER A 143 -6.70 -22.52 -6.54
N LYS A 144 -6.38 -23.71 -6.00
CA LYS A 144 -7.27 -24.47 -5.09
C LYS A 144 -7.23 -24.00 -3.62
N SER A 145 -6.32 -23.10 -3.26
CA SER A 145 -6.16 -22.63 -1.89
C SER A 145 -5.70 -21.17 -1.84
N TYR A 146 -5.99 -20.50 -0.72
CA TYR A 146 -5.61 -19.11 -0.48
C TYR A 146 -4.99 -18.94 0.90
N ASN A 147 -3.72 -18.52 0.93
CA ASN A 147 -2.93 -18.43 2.16
C ASN A 147 -2.76 -16.99 2.68
N GLY A 148 -3.44 -16.01 2.07
CA GLY A 148 -3.51 -14.62 2.52
C GLY A 148 -3.08 -13.61 1.46
N ASN A 149 -3.17 -12.32 1.79
CA ASN A 149 -3.18 -11.25 0.78
C ASN A 149 -1.90 -11.11 -0.05
N LYS A 150 -0.79 -11.66 0.43
CA LYS A 150 0.51 -11.66 -0.24
C LYS A 150 0.84 -12.99 -0.93
N SER A 151 0.08 -14.06 -0.67
CA SER A 151 0.32 -15.32 -1.37
C SER A 151 -0.14 -15.20 -2.81
N ASN A 152 0.62 -15.79 -3.74
CA ASN A 152 0.20 -15.87 -5.13
C ASN A 152 -1.03 -16.76 -5.26
N ILE A 153 -1.96 -16.29 -6.09
CA ILE A 153 -3.13 -16.98 -6.58
C ILE A 153 -3.05 -17.02 -8.11
N GLY A 154 -3.39 -18.16 -8.68
CA GLY A 154 -3.53 -18.38 -10.12
C GLY A 154 -4.91 -17.93 -10.60
N ILE A 155 -4.95 -17.21 -11.70
CA ILE A 155 -6.14 -16.63 -12.31
C ILE A 155 -6.11 -16.87 -13.81
N VAL A 156 -7.28 -17.14 -14.40
CA VAL A 156 -7.51 -17.20 -15.85
C VAL A 156 -8.47 -16.07 -16.26
N CYS A 157 -8.11 -15.29 -17.28
CA CYS A 157 -8.99 -14.22 -17.79
C CYS A 157 -10.01 -14.73 -18.82
N SER A 158 -10.93 -13.86 -19.26
CA SER A 158 -11.92 -14.16 -20.31
C SER A 158 -11.28 -14.62 -21.63
N GLU A 159 -10.13 -14.05 -21.99
CA GLU A 159 -9.35 -14.44 -23.18
C GLU A 159 -8.57 -15.76 -23.01
N GLY A 160 -8.71 -16.45 -21.87
CA GLY A 160 -8.04 -17.72 -21.59
C GLY A 160 -6.58 -17.60 -21.11
N HIS A 161 -6.04 -16.39 -20.93
CA HIS A 161 -4.68 -16.23 -20.39
C HIS A 161 -4.62 -16.65 -18.93
N GLU A 162 -3.70 -17.56 -18.61
CA GLU A 162 -3.39 -17.98 -17.25
C GLU A 162 -2.19 -17.19 -16.70
N TYR A 163 -2.32 -16.65 -15.49
CA TYR A 163 -1.26 -15.90 -14.82
C TYR A 163 -1.40 -15.99 -13.29
N THR A 164 -0.36 -15.57 -12.58
CA THR A 164 -0.39 -15.49 -11.11
C THR A 164 -0.33 -14.03 -10.65
N THR A 165 -1.03 -13.75 -9.55
CA THR A 165 -0.99 -12.44 -8.88
C THR A 165 -1.25 -12.62 -7.39
N SER A 166 -1.20 -11.56 -6.59
CA SER A 166 -1.63 -11.60 -5.18
C SER A 166 -2.97 -10.87 -5.02
N TRP A 167 -3.75 -11.24 -4.00
CA TRP A 167 -5.02 -10.56 -3.72
C TRP A 167 -4.83 -9.05 -3.47
N ASN A 168 -3.74 -8.64 -2.82
CA ASN A 168 -3.42 -7.22 -2.63
C ASN A 168 -3.20 -6.47 -3.96
N VAL A 169 -2.57 -7.12 -4.94
CA VAL A 169 -2.35 -6.54 -6.28
C VAL A 169 -3.68 -6.47 -7.06
N TRP A 170 -4.50 -7.52 -6.97
CA TRP A 170 -5.85 -7.54 -7.54
C TRP A 170 -6.73 -6.40 -7.02
N GLN A 171 -6.78 -6.21 -5.69
CA GLN A 171 -7.56 -5.13 -5.05
C GLN A 171 -7.10 -3.72 -5.44
N ARG A 172 -5.85 -3.56 -5.89
CA ARG A 172 -5.33 -2.29 -6.40
C ARG A 172 -5.75 -1.99 -7.85
N GLY A 173 -6.48 -2.89 -8.50
CA GLY A 173 -7.01 -2.71 -9.86
C GLY A 173 -6.15 -3.33 -10.96
N PHE A 174 -5.05 -4.02 -10.63
CA PHE A 174 -4.27 -4.74 -11.64
C PHE A 174 -5.00 -6.01 -12.08
N ARG A 175 -5.02 -6.25 -13.39
CA ARG A 175 -5.71 -7.37 -14.04
C ARG A 175 -4.74 -8.17 -14.92
N CYS A 176 -5.25 -8.92 -15.89
CA CYS A 176 -4.43 -9.76 -16.77
C CYS A 176 -3.26 -8.96 -17.37
N PRO A 177 -2.01 -9.28 -17.01
CA PRO A 177 -0.85 -8.54 -17.51
C PRO A 177 -0.63 -8.79 -19.00
N ILE A 178 -1.11 -9.91 -19.53
CA ILE A 178 -1.05 -10.22 -20.96
C ILE A 178 -2.06 -9.34 -21.71
N CYS A 179 -3.33 -9.31 -21.29
CA CYS A 179 -4.32 -8.41 -21.90
C CYS A 179 -3.95 -6.93 -21.74
N ASN A 180 -3.39 -6.54 -20.59
CA ASN A 180 -2.95 -5.18 -20.33
C ASN A 180 -1.63 -4.83 -21.05
N GLY A 181 -0.81 -5.83 -21.40
CA GLY A 181 0.40 -5.70 -22.22
C GLY A 181 0.12 -5.75 -23.72
N LEU A 182 -1.01 -6.34 -24.14
CA LEU A 182 -1.54 -6.29 -25.51
C LEU A 182 -2.16 -4.92 -25.79
N THR A 183 -1.33 -3.89 -25.78
CA THR A 183 -1.67 -2.61 -26.39
C THR A 183 -1.77 -2.81 -27.91
N LEU A 184 -2.58 -1.99 -28.59
CA LEU A 184 -2.65 -2.02 -30.06
C LEU A 184 -1.25 -1.84 -30.69
N THR A 185 -0.38 -1.08 -30.01
CA THR A 185 1.04 -0.88 -30.31
C THR A 185 1.80 -2.21 -30.43
N SER A 186 1.70 -3.10 -29.44
CA SER A 186 2.43 -4.37 -29.46
C SER A 186 1.94 -5.34 -30.56
N LYS A 187 0.65 -5.32 -30.88
CA LYS A 187 0.11 -6.11 -32.02
C LYS A 187 0.62 -5.58 -33.35
N ALA A 188 0.62 -4.25 -33.52
CA ALA A 188 1.13 -3.63 -34.74
C ALA A 188 2.64 -3.87 -34.90
N GLU A 189 3.43 -3.77 -33.84
CA GLU A 189 4.87 -4.09 -33.86
C GLU A 189 5.14 -5.54 -34.31
N ASP A 190 4.40 -6.52 -33.80
CA ASP A 190 4.55 -7.91 -34.22
C ASP A 190 4.18 -8.10 -35.70
N GLU A 191 3.16 -7.41 -36.19
CA GLU A 191 2.79 -7.44 -37.60
C GLU A 191 3.83 -6.76 -38.50
N ILE A 192 4.36 -5.61 -38.10
CA ILE A 192 5.46 -4.92 -38.80
C ILE A 192 6.67 -5.85 -38.88
N TYR A 193 6.98 -6.56 -37.78
CA TYR A 193 8.05 -7.55 -37.76
C TYR A 193 7.85 -8.67 -38.78
N GLN A 194 6.61 -9.16 -38.98
CA GLN A 194 6.33 -10.16 -40.02
C GLN A 194 6.56 -9.59 -41.43
N ILE A 195 6.16 -8.34 -41.68
CA ILE A 195 6.32 -7.67 -42.99
C ILE A 195 7.80 -7.56 -43.35
N ILE A 196 8.65 -7.14 -42.40
CA ILE A 196 10.07 -6.94 -42.65
C ILE A 196 10.91 -8.21 -42.50
N SER A 197 10.30 -9.38 -42.27
CA SER A 197 11.01 -10.64 -41.93
C SER A 197 12.02 -11.12 -43.00
N SER A 198 11.95 -10.58 -44.22
CA SER A 198 12.91 -10.80 -45.29
C SER A 198 14.25 -10.05 -45.10
N VAL A 199 14.26 -9.02 -44.26
CA VAL A 199 15.46 -8.26 -43.91
C VAL A 199 16.28 -9.09 -42.92
N ASN A 200 17.57 -9.26 -43.21
CA ASN A 200 18.49 -9.89 -42.28
C ASN A 200 18.70 -8.98 -41.05
N ASP A 201 19.27 -9.49 -39.96
CA ASP A 201 19.78 -8.69 -38.81
C ASP A 201 18.82 -7.74 -38.04
N ILE A 202 17.51 -7.99 -38.05
CA ILE A 202 16.53 -7.19 -37.28
C ILE A 202 16.74 -7.30 -35.76
N VAL A 203 16.76 -6.15 -35.07
CA VAL A 203 16.80 -6.03 -33.62
C VAL A 203 15.54 -5.33 -33.11
N ARG A 204 14.80 -5.99 -32.22
CA ARG A 204 13.63 -5.39 -31.54
C ARG A 204 14.04 -4.64 -30.29
N ASN A 205 13.40 -3.50 -30.02
CA ASN A 205 13.59 -2.68 -28.82
C ASN A 205 15.07 -2.32 -28.58
N ASP A 206 15.78 -1.90 -29.63
CA ASP A 206 17.19 -1.55 -29.52
C ASP A 206 17.38 -0.31 -28.62
N ARG A 207 18.29 -0.41 -27.65
CA ARG A 207 18.68 0.70 -26.77
C ARG A 207 20.17 1.00 -26.85
N THR A 208 20.79 0.76 -28.00
CA THR A 208 22.24 0.92 -28.17
C THR A 208 22.56 2.10 -29.08
N GLN A 209 21.63 2.49 -29.96
CA GLN A 209 21.88 3.54 -30.93
C GLN A 209 21.68 4.96 -30.42
N ILE A 210 20.77 5.23 -29.49
CA ILE A 210 20.42 6.61 -29.12
C ILE A 210 20.32 6.80 -27.61
N VAL A 211 20.59 8.03 -27.13
CA VAL A 211 20.64 8.37 -25.70
C VAL A 211 19.72 9.52 -25.37
N ASN A 212 19.23 9.62 -24.15
CA ASN A 212 18.51 10.78 -23.66
C ASN A 212 19.51 11.80 -23.08
N PRO A 213 19.73 12.97 -23.71
CA PRO A 213 20.75 13.90 -23.24
C PRO A 213 20.48 14.49 -21.85
N LYS A 214 19.21 14.52 -21.40
CA LYS A 214 18.87 15.01 -20.05
C LYS A 214 19.25 14.05 -18.94
N THR A 215 19.18 12.74 -19.21
CA THR A 215 19.27 11.73 -18.16
C THR A 215 20.46 10.80 -18.32
N GLY A 216 21.11 10.78 -19.50
CA GLY A 216 22.21 9.88 -19.83
C GLY A 216 21.77 8.43 -20.11
N TRP A 217 20.49 8.11 -19.98
CA TRP A 217 19.95 6.77 -20.26
C TRP A 217 19.64 6.59 -21.74
N ASN A 218 19.83 5.38 -22.24
CA ASN A 218 19.54 5.07 -23.64
C ASN A 218 18.05 5.21 -23.96
N LEU A 219 17.76 5.68 -25.17
CA LEU A 219 16.42 5.69 -25.77
C LEU A 219 16.25 4.41 -26.60
N GLU A 220 15.01 3.95 -26.70
CA GLU A 220 14.65 2.75 -27.44
C GLU A 220 14.26 3.08 -28.88
N LEU A 221 14.67 2.22 -29.82
CA LEU A 221 14.14 2.09 -31.17
C LEU A 221 13.31 0.81 -31.25
N ASP A 222 12.03 0.90 -31.62
CA ASP A 222 11.13 -0.27 -31.59
C ASP A 222 11.64 -1.39 -32.52
N ILE A 223 12.09 -1.01 -33.71
CA ILE A 223 12.73 -1.91 -34.70
C ILE A 223 13.97 -1.22 -35.26
N TRP A 224 15.11 -1.91 -35.20
CA TRP A 224 16.39 -1.48 -35.73
C TRP A 224 16.94 -2.50 -36.74
N MET A 225 17.34 -2.03 -37.92
CA MET A 225 17.92 -2.83 -39.01
C MET A 225 19.35 -2.32 -39.30
N PRO A 226 20.38 -2.88 -38.63
CA PRO A 226 21.76 -2.43 -38.74
C PRO A 226 22.31 -2.46 -40.18
N SER A 227 22.02 -3.53 -40.93
CA SER A 227 22.51 -3.71 -42.30
C SER A 227 22.05 -2.59 -43.24
N LEU A 228 20.83 -2.11 -43.06
CA LEU A 228 20.22 -1.05 -43.87
C LEU A 228 20.44 0.35 -43.30
N LYS A 229 20.92 0.45 -42.05
CA LYS A 229 20.88 1.69 -41.24
C LYS A 229 19.49 2.32 -41.16
N LYS A 230 18.46 1.48 -41.01
CA LYS A 230 17.06 1.89 -40.94
C LYS A 230 16.42 1.53 -39.61
N ALA A 231 15.54 2.39 -39.12
CA ALA A 231 14.76 2.14 -37.91
C ALA A 231 13.27 2.44 -38.16
N ILE A 232 12.40 1.68 -37.49
CA ILE A 232 10.95 1.90 -37.52
C ILE A 232 10.45 2.10 -36.09
N GLU A 233 9.61 3.12 -35.90
CA GLU A 233 8.96 3.48 -34.65
C GLU A 233 7.45 3.43 -34.79
N PHE A 234 6.76 2.72 -33.89
CA PHE A 234 5.30 2.65 -33.83
C PHE A 234 4.76 3.46 -32.66
N ASN A 235 4.20 4.63 -32.96
CA ASN A 235 3.75 5.57 -31.95
C ASN A 235 2.25 5.41 -31.65
N GLY A 236 1.93 5.07 -30.40
CA GLY A 236 0.54 4.94 -29.95
C GLY A 236 -0.24 6.27 -29.86
N ILE A 237 -1.57 6.20 -29.95
CA ILE A 237 -2.45 7.36 -29.76
C ILE A 237 -2.50 7.70 -28.26
N HIS A 238 -1.82 8.77 -27.87
CA HIS A 238 -1.92 9.30 -26.51
C HIS A 238 -2.50 10.72 -26.50
N TRP A 239 -3.77 10.82 -26.09
CA TRP A 239 -4.51 12.09 -25.99
C TRP A 239 -4.01 13.05 -24.90
N HIS A 240 -2.90 12.73 -24.23
CA HIS A 240 -2.18 13.62 -23.31
C HIS A 240 -0.66 13.39 -23.38
N LYS A 241 -0.01 13.56 -24.56
CA LYS A 241 1.47 13.53 -24.63
C LYS A 241 2.05 14.66 -23.76
N SER A 242 2.68 14.27 -22.65
CA SER A 242 3.44 15.19 -21.81
C SER A 242 4.54 15.89 -22.62
N GLU A 243 4.94 17.09 -22.20
CA GLU A 243 6.07 17.79 -22.83
C GLU A 243 7.35 16.94 -22.85
N TYR A 244 7.52 16.10 -21.82
CA TYR A 244 8.64 15.17 -21.74
C TYR A 244 8.56 14.06 -22.81
N SER A 245 7.37 13.53 -23.11
CA SER A 245 7.23 12.57 -24.20
C SER A 245 7.58 13.21 -25.54
N LYS A 246 7.04 14.40 -25.82
CA LYS A 246 7.34 15.15 -27.05
C LYS A 246 8.84 15.45 -27.18
N TYR A 247 9.50 15.74 -26.06
CA TYR A 247 10.94 15.91 -26.02
C TYR A 247 11.68 14.64 -26.44
N LYS A 248 11.33 13.46 -25.89
CA LYS A 248 11.95 12.18 -26.28
C LYS A 248 11.79 11.91 -27.77
N ASP A 249 10.58 12.07 -28.31
CA ASP A 249 10.29 11.83 -29.74
C ASP A 249 11.19 12.70 -30.63
N ARG A 250 11.35 13.99 -30.29
CA ARG A 250 12.28 14.89 -30.99
C ARG A 250 13.73 14.45 -30.88
N GLN A 251 14.15 13.93 -29.72
CA GLN A 251 15.53 13.45 -29.54
C GLN A 251 15.82 12.19 -30.35
N LYS A 252 14.82 11.32 -30.56
CA LYS A 252 14.97 10.15 -31.45
C LYS A 252 15.26 10.63 -32.88
N ILE A 253 14.44 11.52 -33.42
CA ILE A 253 14.59 12.07 -34.78
C ILE A 253 15.98 12.70 -34.97
N LEU A 254 16.35 13.62 -34.07
CA LEU A 254 17.62 14.36 -34.16
C LEU A 254 18.85 13.44 -34.10
N GLN A 255 18.83 12.42 -33.24
CA GLN A 255 19.98 11.52 -33.12
C GLN A 255 20.05 10.50 -34.23
N CYS A 256 18.92 10.01 -34.73
CA CYS A 256 18.90 9.17 -35.92
C CYS A 256 19.50 9.92 -37.11
N GLU A 257 19.09 11.17 -37.34
CA GLU A 257 19.66 12.04 -38.37
C GLU A 257 21.18 12.23 -38.20
N GLN A 258 21.64 12.56 -36.99
CA GLN A 258 23.07 12.71 -36.68
C GLN A 258 23.87 11.43 -36.92
N LYS A 259 23.28 10.26 -36.66
CA LYS A 259 23.92 8.95 -36.83
C LYS A 259 23.75 8.37 -38.23
N LYS A 260 23.07 9.09 -39.13
CA LYS A 260 22.71 8.63 -40.48
C LYS A 260 21.92 7.32 -40.41
N ILE A 261 20.92 7.32 -39.53
CA ILE A 261 19.91 6.27 -39.40
C ILE A 261 18.62 6.85 -39.98
N ASP A 262 18.10 6.23 -41.02
CA ASP A 262 16.82 6.63 -41.59
C ASP A 262 15.71 6.11 -40.68
N LEU A 263 14.83 7.00 -40.22
CA LEU A 263 13.80 6.69 -39.23
C LEU A 263 12.41 6.85 -39.83
N LEU A 264 11.68 5.75 -39.95
CA LEU A 264 10.26 5.74 -40.30
C LEU A 264 9.42 5.74 -39.03
N ILE A 265 8.47 6.68 -38.93
CA ILE A 265 7.53 6.75 -37.81
C ILE A 265 6.13 6.44 -38.31
N ILE A 266 5.53 5.36 -37.80
CA ILE A 266 4.14 4.98 -38.05
C ILE A 266 3.30 5.40 -36.85
N GLN A 267 2.25 6.19 -37.06
CA GLN A 267 1.31 6.51 -35.99
C GLN A 267 0.21 5.45 -35.94
N GLU A 268 -0.21 5.09 -34.72
CA GLU A 268 -1.32 4.17 -34.49
C GLU A 268 -2.62 4.65 -35.16
N ARG A 269 -2.84 5.96 -35.26
CA ARG A 269 -3.98 6.50 -36.01
C ARG A 269 -3.93 6.13 -37.49
N ASP A 270 -2.79 6.32 -38.13
CA ASP A 270 -2.63 6.01 -39.56
C ASP A 270 -2.75 4.50 -39.80
N TRP A 271 -2.23 3.70 -38.86
CA TRP A 271 -2.37 2.24 -38.88
C TRP A 271 -3.83 1.78 -38.75
N LEU A 272 -4.63 2.47 -37.93
CA LEU A 272 -6.06 2.19 -37.77
C LEU A 272 -6.89 2.68 -38.97
N ASP A 273 -6.58 3.88 -39.48
CA ASP A 273 -7.35 4.54 -40.53
C ASP A 273 -7.07 3.92 -41.91
N ASN A 274 -5.81 3.57 -42.20
CA ASN A 274 -5.43 2.95 -43.47
C ASN A 274 -4.19 2.05 -43.32
N LYS A 275 -4.42 0.86 -42.76
CA LYS A 275 -3.39 -0.15 -42.55
C LYS A 275 -2.63 -0.53 -43.82
N SER A 276 -3.32 -0.76 -44.94
CA SER A 276 -2.68 -1.18 -46.19
C SER A 276 -1.70 -0.14 -46.71
N LEU A 277 -2.01 1.15 -46.57
CA LEU A 277 -1.08 2.23 -46.92
C LEU A 277 0.17 2.18 -46.02
N CYS A 278 0.00 1.99 -44.71
CA CYS A 278 1.14 1.88 -43.80
C CYS A 278 2.05 0.69 -44.14
N ILE A 279 1.46 -0.45 -44.50
CA ILE A 279 2.22 -1.64 -44.94
C ILE A 279 3.04 -1.31 -46.19
N ASN A 280 2.42 -0.72 -47.22
CA ASN A 280 3.13 -0.33 -48.44
C ASN A 280 4.27 0.64 -48.15
N THR A 281 4.04 1.65 -47.29
CA THR A 281 5.08 2.60 -46.87
C THR A 281 6.26 1.90 -46.19
N ILE A 282 6.00 0.88 -45.35
CA ILE A 282 7.06 0.09 -44.71
C ILE A 282 7.84 -0.71 -45.75
N GLU A 283 7.15 -1.36 -46.68
CA GLU A 283 7.78 -2.15 -47.75
C GLU A 283 8.63 -1.28 -48.67
N GLU A 284 8.15 -0.11 -49.08
CA GLU A 284 8.93 0.86 -49.84
C GLU A 284 10.15 1.33 -49.03
N PHE A 285 9.94 1.66 -47.76
CA PHE A 285 11.00 2.14 -46.88
C PHE A 285 12.13 1.13 -46.68
N ILE A 286 11.87 -0.18 -46.61
CA ILE A 286 12.95 -1.17 -46.46
C ILE A 286 13.70 -1.43 -47.78
N ASN A 287 13.06 -1.20 -48.93
CA ASN A 287 13.61 -1.52 -50.25
C ASN A 287 14.32 -0.34 -50.96
N ASP A 288 14.10 0.90 -50.52
CA ASP A 288 14.78 2.12 -51.04
C ASP A 288 16.28 2.16 -50.70
#